data_AF-A0A534JPU4-F1
#
_entry.id   AF-A0A534JPU4-F1
#
_cell.length_a   1.000
_cell.length_b   1.000
_cell.length_c   1.000
_cell.angle_alpha   90.00
_cell.angle_beta   90.00
_cell.angle_gamma   90.00
#
_symmetry.space_group_name_H-M   'P 1'
#
loop_
_entity.id
_entity.type
_entity.pdbx_description
1 polymer ?
#
loop_
_entity_poly.entity_id
_entity_poly.type
_entity_poly.pdbx_seq_one_letter_code
_entity_poly.pdbx_strand_id
1 'polypeptide(L)'
;MQLTATLGTVSRTITVTLVAGPPVGIAIDAPATTVAVGGTLDFGAIVTDQFGNAVTGATVAWKTTAGSINQQGVFTAPSNPGLVVITASTAGREAFVVIDVTSGGFEQFSRQATSATSLTLLVATIIAVAASVFLFVRYRESKRELEEMRRGRGGSGDEV
;
A
#
# COMPACT_ATOMS: atom_id res chain seq x y z
N MET A 1 39.19 10.42 16.29
CA MET A 1 40.36 10.08 15.45
C MET A 1 41.60 10.02 16.33
N GLN A 2 42.56 9.13 16.05
CA GLN A 2 43.87 9.12 16.72
C GLN A 2 44.96 9.56 15.76
N LEU A 3 45.80 10.48 16.20
CA LEU A 3 47.00 10.94 15.51
C LEU A 3 48.20 10.38 16.25
N THR A 4 49.01 9.57 15.57
CA THR A 4 50.25 9.02 16.13
C THR A 4 51.43 9.71 15.49
N ALA A 5 52.26 10.35 16.32
CA ALA A 5 53.55 10.90 15.90
C ALA A 5 54.66 9.97 16.40
N THR A 6 55.62 9.67 15.52
CA THR A 6 56.76 8.80 15.81
C THR A 6 58.08 9.51 15.51
N LEU A 7 59.03 9.42 16.43
CA LEU A 7 60.42 9.82 16.25
C LEU A 7 61.31 8.68 16.74
N GLY A 8 61.87 7.90 15.81
CA GLY A 8 62.62 6.68 16.14
C GLY A 8 61.72 5.65 16.83
N THR A 9 62.11 5.23 18.04
CA THR A 9 61.34 4.29 18.88
C THR A 9 60.30 4.98 19.78
N VAL A 10 60.28 6.31 19.82
CA VAL A 10 59.34 7.08 20.64
C VAL A 10 58.10 7.37 19.81
N SER A 11 56.96 6.85 20.25
CA SER A 11 55.65 7.18 19.68
C SER A 11 54.78 7.88 20.71
N ARG A 12 53.98 8.86 20.26
CA ARG A 12 52.94 9.47 21.07
C ARG A 12 51.65 9.56 20.28
N THR A 13 50.57 9.07 20.88
CA THR A 13 49.24 9.17 20.30
C THR A 13 48.47 10.29 20.98
N ILE A 14 47.82 11.13 20.17
CA ILE A 14 46.86 12.12 20.63
C ILE A 14 45.48 11.81 20.06
N THR A 15 44.45 11.96 20.88
CA THR A 15 43.06 11.84 20.44
C THR A 15 42.59 13.19 19.92
N VAL A 16 42.05 13.20 18.71
CA VAL A 16 41.38 14.35 18.11
C VAL A 16 39.89 14.07 18.04
N THR A 17 39.11 14.97 18.63
CA THR A 17 37.65 14.96 18.62
C THR A 17 37.14 16.06 17.69
N LEU A 18 36.33 15.67 16.71
CA LEU A 18 35.61 16.63 15.90
C LEU A 18 34.33 16.99 16.66
N VAL A 19 34.20 18.26 17.04
CA VAL A 19 32.99 18.77 17.69
C VAL A 19 32.13 19.38 16.58
N ALA A 20 30.97 18.79 16.35
CA ALA A 20 30.04 19.31 15.36
C ALA A 20 29.47 20.66 15.82
N GLY A 21 29.25 21.56 14.86
CA GLY A 21 28.55 22.82 15.10
C GLY A 21 27.05 22.61 15.36
N PRO A 22 26.29 23.72 15.53
CA PRO A 22 24.84 23.66 15.63
C PRO A 22 24.20 22.98 14.41
N PRO A 23 23.09 22.24 14.58
CA PRO A 23 22.34 21.65 13.47
C PRO A 23 21.88 22.69 12.45
N VAL A 24 22.11 22.42 11.17
CA VAL A 24 21.56 23.21 10.05
C VAL A 24 20.82 22.36 9.02
N GLY A 25 21.05 21.04 9.01
CA GLY A 25 20.40 20.11 8.10
C GLY A 25 19.85 18.89 8.85
N ILE A 26 18.77 18.32 8.32
CA ILE A 26 18.21 17.03 8.73
C ILE A 26 17.76 16.27 7.48
N ALA A 27 18.01 14.97 7.45
CA ALA A 27 17.51 14.06 6.43
C ALA A 27 16.93 12.82 7.12
N ILE A 28 15.87 12.25 6.53
CA ILE A 28 15.28 10.99 7.00
C ILE A 28 15.92 9.85 6.22
N ASP A 29 16.40 8.85 6.94
CA ASP A 29 16.78 7.54 6.40
C ASP A 29 15.58 6.60 6.51
N ALA A 30 15.00 6.26 5.36
CA ALA A 30 13.78 5.47 5.26
C ALA A 30 14.12 4.08 4.73
N PRO A 31 13.84 2.99 5.49
CA PRO A 31 14.17 1.64 5.05
C PRO A 31 13.28 1.17 3.87
N ALA A 32 12.09 1.75 3.74
CA ALA A 32 11.15 1.52 2.65
C ALA A 32 10.19 2.71 2.53
N THR A 33 9.56 2.84 1.36
CA THR A 33 8.51 3.84 1.09
C THR A 33 7.10 3.23 1.03
N THR A 34 6.98 1.93 1.31
CA THR A 34 5.71 1.19 1.29
C THR A 34 5.61 0.28 2.51
N VAL A 35 4.42 0.17 3.09
CA VAL A 35 4.15 -0.74 4.22
C VAL A 35 2.71 -1.23 4.17
N ALA A 36 2.44 -2.44 4.65
CA ALA A 36 1.06 -2.90 4.81
C ALA A 36 0.39 -2.22 6.01
N VAL A 37 -0.94 -2.11 6.00
CA VAL A 37 -1.72 -1.67 7.18
C VAL A 37 -1.30 -2.44 8.45
N GLY A 38 -1.09 -1.72 9.55
CA GLY A 38 -0.60 -2.27 10.82
C GLY A 38 0.87 -2.73 10.84
N GLY A 39 1.58 -2.67 9.71
CA GLY A 39 3.01 -2.96 9.65
C GLY A 39 3.87 -1.86 10.28
N THR A 40 5.16 -2.15 10.48
CA THR A 40 6.10 -1.25 11.13
C THR A 40 7.31 -0.92 10.25
N LEU A 41 7.84 0.30 10.37
CA LEU A 41 9.09 0.75 9.73
C LEU A 41 9.95 1.51 10.74
N ASP A 42 11.25 1.24 10.75
CA ASP A 42 12.22 1.91 11.62
C ASP A 42 12.92 3.03 10.86
N PHE A 43 12.58 4.29 11.16
CA PHE A 43 13.20 5.46 10.54
C PHE A 43 14.44 5.92 11.29
N GLY A 44 15.48 6.25 10.53
CA GLY A 44 16.65 6.98 11.01
C GLY A 44 16.57 8.46 10.63
N ALA A 45 17.35 9.29 11.32
CA ALA A 45 17.57 10.68 10.92
C ALA A 45 19.06 11.02 11.01
N ILE A 46 19.55 11.71 9.99
CA ILE A 46 20.92 12.22 9.91
C ILE A 46 20.85 13.73 10.06
N VAL A 47 21.51 14.27 11.08
CA VAL A 47 21.58 15.70 11.36
C VAL A 47 22.98 16.20 11.02
N THR A 48 23.08 17.32 10.30
CA THR A 48 24.36 17.88 9.85
C THR A 48 24.54 19.34 10.27
N ASP A 49 25.80 19.74 10.49
CA ASP A 49 26.20 21.13 10.69
C ASP A 49 26.51 21.83 9.34
N GLN A 50 26.84 23.12 9.42
CA GLN A 50 27.14 23.96 8.24
C GLN A 50 28.35 23.53 7.42
N PHE A 51 29.19 22.65 7.97
CA PHE A 51 30.37 22.10 7.30
C PHE A 51 30.11 20.67 6.80
N GLY A 52 28.89 20.15 6.96
CA GLY A 52 28.51 18.80 6.57
C GLY A 52 28.89 17.73 7.58
N ASN A 53 29.34 18.10 8.79
CA ASN A 53 29.65 17.11 9.83
C ASN A 53 28.36 16.59 10.46
N ALA A 54 28.31 15.29 10.75
CA ALA A 54 27.19 14.71 11.48
C ALA A 54 27.15 15.22 12.93
N VAL A 55 26.00 15.74 13.34
CA VAL A 55 25.72 16.17 14.72
C VAL A 55 25.17 14.99 15.50
N THR A 56 26.07 14.19 16.08
CA THR A 56 25.68 13.01 16.89
C THR A 56 24.99 13.44 18.18
N GLY A 57 23.89 12.75 18.55
CA GLY A 57 23.15 13.03 19.79
C GLY A 57 22.15 14.20 19.69
N ALA A 58 21.92 14.73 18.50
CA ALA A 58 20.84 15.69 18.27
C ALA A 58 19.48 15.05 18.57
N THR A 59 18.65 15.73 19.36
CA THR A 59 17.27 15.29 19.61
C THR A 59 16.43 15.52 18.35
N VAL A 60 15.77 14.46 17.88
CA VAL A 60 14.85 14.49 16.73
C VAL A 60 13.43 14.29 17.24
N ALA A 61 12.54 15.20 16.86
CA ALA A 61 11.12 15.07 17.09
C ALA A 61 10.45 14.46 15.85
N TRP A 62 9.61 13.47 16.07
CA TRP A 62 8.90 12.75 15.01
C TRP A 62 7.42 13.09 15.03
N LYS A 63 6.82 13.21 13.85
CA LYS A 63 5.37 13.35 13.64
C LYS A 63 4.94 12.51 12.45
N THR A 64 3.68 12.11 12.47
CA THR A 64 3.02 11.41 11.37
C THR A 64 1.63 11.98 11.13
N THR A 65 1.16 11.99 9.88
CA THR A 65 -0.22 12.39 9.54
C THR A 65 -1.26 11.32 9.88
N ALA A 66 -0.86 10.05 9.96
CA ALA A 66 -1.72 8.93 10.37
C ALA A 66 -0.88 7.78 10.97
N GLY A 67 -1.51 6.91 11.77
CA GLY A 67 -0.80 5.88 12.53
C GLY A 67 -0.09 6.46 13.75
N SER A 68 1.02 5.87 14.16
CA SER A 68 1.83 6.36 15.27
C SER A 68 3.33 6.25 14.97
N ILE A 69 4.12 7.18 15.51
CA ILE A 69 5.58 7.12 15.48
C ILE A 69 6.13 7.48 16.86
N ASN A 70 7.05 6.68 17.37
CA ASN A 70 7.66 6.93 18.68
C ASN A 70 8.91 7.83 18.57
N GLN A 71 9.51 8.15 19.71
CA GLN A 71 10.67 9.06 19.77
C GLN A 71 11.94 8.44 19.14
N GLN A 72 11.99 7.12 19.03
CA GLN A 72 13.08 6.37 18.38
C GLN A 72 12.92 6.28 16.86
N GLY A 73 11.84 6.83 16.28
CA GLY A 73 11.56 6.76 14.84
C GLY A 73 10.86 5.47 14.39
N VAL A 74 10.36 4.65 15.32
CA VAL A 74 9.59 3.44 14.98
C VAL A 74 8.16 3.85 14.63
N PHE A 75 7.82 3.71 13.35
CA PHE A 75 6.50 3.97 12.81
C PHE A 75 5.64 2.71 12.81
N THR A 76 4.37 2.84 13.18
CA THR A 76 3.32 1.82 13.01
C THR A 76 2.22 2.37 12.10
N ALA A 77 1.98 1.67 11.00
CA ALA A 77 1.03 2.07 9.98
C ALA A 77 -0.43 2.04 10.50
N PRO A 78 -1.29 2.98 10.06
CA PRO A 78 -2.70 2.97 10.40
C PRO A 78 -3.44 1.73 9.85
N SER A 79 -4.68 1.54 10.31
CA SER A 79 -5.59 0.48 9.83
C SER A 79 -6.14 0.73 8.42
N ASN A 80 -6.01 1.96 7.92
CA ASN A 80 -6.58 2.38 6.64
C ASN A 80 -5.44 2.63 5.65
N PRO A 81 -5.55 2.11 4.41
CA PRO A 81 -4.56 2.37 3.37
C PRO A 81 -4.57 3.85 2.94
N GLY A 82 -3.45 4.31 2.42
CA GLY A 82 -3.27 5.68 1.93
C GLY A 82 -1.88 6.22 2.16
N LEU A 83 -1.65 7.44 1.67
CA LEU A 83 -0.38 8.13 1.84
C LEU A 83 -0.27 8.73 3.24
N VAL A 84 0.84 8.43 3.91
CA VAL A 84 1.21 8.95 5.22
C VAL A 84 2.48 9.75 5.09
N VAL A 85 2.53 10.93 5.71
CA VAL A 85 3.73 11.77 5.73
C VAL A 85 4.37 11.65 7.11
N ILE A 86 5.63 11.25 7.14
CA ILE A 86 6.47 11.27 8.32
C ILE A 86 7.33 12.53 8.28
N THR A 87 7.33 13.27 9.38
CA THR A 87 8.13 14.49 9.57
C THR A 87 9.13 14.26 10.69
N ALA A 88 10.40 14.51 10.40
CA ALA A 88 11.47 14.59 11.39
C ALA A 88 11.85 16.06 11.56
N SER A 89 12.00 16.54 12.79
CA SER A 89 12.44 17.90 13.05
C SER A 89 13.50 17.99 14.15
N THR A 90 14.41 18.95 13.99
CA THR A 90 15.45 19.24 14.98
C THR A 90 15.88 20.70 14.85
N ALA A 91 16.02 21.41 15.98
CA ALA A 91 16.50 22.81 16.02
C ALA A 91 15.84 23.76 14.98
N GLY A 92 14.55 23.61 14.71
CA GLY A 92 13.81 24.43 13.72
C GLY A 92 14.02 24.03 12.26
N ARG A 93 14.65 22.88 11.99
CA ARG A 93 14.78 22.23 10.68
C ARG A 93 13.83 21.06 10.57
N GLU A 94 13.37 20.78 9.36
CA GLU A 94 12.43 19.68 9.10
C GLU A 94 12.83 18.89 7.85
N ALA A 95 12.53 17.59 7.86
CA ALA A 95 12.60 16.68 6.72
C ALA A 95 11.31 15.86 6.65
N PHE A 96 10.96 15.42 5.44
CA PHE A 96 9.73 14.71 5.15
C PHE A 96 9.99 13.47 4.33
N VAL A 97 9.23 12.41 4.59
CA VAL A 97 9.12 11.24 3.71
C VAL A 97 7.66 10.82 3.59
N VAL A 98 7.27 10.39 2.39
CA VAL A 98 5.92 9.88 2.11
C VAL A 98 5.97 8.37 2.08
N ILE A 99 5.07 7.74 2.82
CA ILE A 99 4.90 6.29 2.92
C ILE A 99 3.55 5.92 2.34
N ASP A 100 3.56 4.98 1.41
CA ASP A 100 2.36 4.37 0.88
C ASP A 100 1.94 3.19 1.76
N VAL A 101 0.84 3.37 2.49
CA VAL A 101 0.23 2.32 3.30
C VAL A 101 -0.71 1.53 2.42
N THR A 102 -0.27 0.34 2.05
CA THR A 102 -1.05 -0.58 1.23
C THR A 102 -2.00 -1.39 2.12
N SER A 103 -3.23 -1.62 1.67
CA SER A 103 -4.02 -2.69 2.24
C SER A 103 -3.26 -3.97 1.85
N GLY A 104 -2.86 -4.82 2.79
CA GLY A 104 -2.12 -6.07 2.47
C GLY A 104 -2.89 -7.07 1.57
N GLY A 105 -3.97 -6.63 0.91
CA GLY A 105 -4.87 -7.37 0.05
C GLY A 105 -4.40 -7.45 -1.39
N PHE A 106 -3.26 -8.12 -1.63
CA PHE A 106 -3.04 -8.79 -2.92
C PHE A 106 -3.03 -10.33 -2.77
N GLU A 107 -3.02 -10.86 -1.55
CA GLU A 107 -3.14 -12.30 -1.27
C GLU A 107 -4.60 -12.81 -1.29
N GLN A 108 -5.59 -11.95 -0.99
CA GLN A 108 -6.98 -12.40 -0.78
C GLN A 108 -7.73 -12.71 -2.09
N PHE A 109 -7.52 -11.91 -3.15
CA PHE A 109 -8.15 -12.17 -4.44
C PHE A 109 -7.67 -13.49 -5.07
N SER A 110 -6.38 -13.83 -4.88
CA SER A 110 -5.78 -15.09 -5.33
C SER A 110 -6.38 -16.30 -4.64
N ARG A 111 -6.70 -16.21 -3.33
CA ARG A 111 -7.29 -17.33 -2.56
C ARG A 111 -8.79 -17.50 -2.82
N GLN A 112 -9.52 -16.41 -3.03
CA GLN A 112 -10.95 -16.48 -3.35
C GLN A 112 -11.22 -16.97 -4.78
N ALA A 113 -10.38 -16.61 -5.74
CA ALA A 113 -10.51 -17.10 -7.12
C ALA A 113 -10.17 -18.60 -7.26
N THR A 114 -9.33 -19.15 -6.37
CA THR A 114 -8.84 -20.54 -6.47
C THR A 114 -9.60 -21.52 -5.56
N SER A 115 -10.59 -21.07 -4.78
CA SER A 115 -11.42 -21.98 -4.00
C SER A 115 -12.38 -22.76 -4.91
N ALA A 116 -12.37 -24.10 -4.81
CA ALA A 116 -13.23 -24.98 -5.60
C ALA A 116 -14.72 -24.59 -5.51
N THR A 117 -15.15 -24.03 -4.38
CA THR A 117 -16.52 -23.52 -4.17
C THR A 117 -16.83 -22.31 -5.06
N SER A 118 -15.85 -21.41 -5.28
CA SER A 118 -15.99 -20.22 -6.12
C SER A 118 -16.08 -20.58 -7.61
N LEU A 119 -15.24 -21.52 -8.06
CA LEU A 119 -15.30 -22.04 -9.44
C LEU A 119 -16.65 -22.74 -9.72
N THR A 120 -17.13 -23.52 -8.74
CA THR A 120 -18.43 -24.21 -8.86
C THR A 120 -19.59 -23.22 -8.98
N LEU A 121 -19.58 -22.13 -8.20
CA LEU A 121 -20.59 -21.07 -8.29
C LEU A 121 -20.52 -20.32 -9.64
N LEU A 122 -19.32 -20.04 -10.15
CA LEU A 122 -19.14 -19.37 -11.43
C LEU A 122 -19.65 -20.24 -12.59
N VAL A 123 -19.31 -21.53 -12.61
CA VAL A 123 -19.81 -22.46 -13.65
C VAL A 123 -21.33 -22.65 -13.54
N ALA A 124 -21.87 -22.81 -12.34
CA ALA A 124 -23.31 -22.97 -12.12
C ALA A 124 -24.11 -21.74 -12.57
N THR A 125 -23.59 -20.53 -12.32
CA THR A 125 -24.25 -19.29 -12.75
C THR A 125 -24.23 -19.12 -14.27
N ILE A 126 -23.12 -19.45 -14.95
CA ILE A 126 -23.07 -19.45 -16.42
C ILE A 126 -24.08 -20.43 -17.01
N ILE A 127 -24.15 -21.66 -16.49
CA ILE A 127 -25.12 -22.67 -16.95
C ILE A 127 -26.55 -22.20 -16.70
N ALA A 128 -26.85 -21.63 -15.52
CA ALA A 128 -28.17 -21.12 -15.19
C ALA A 128 -28.61 -19.97 -16.11
N VAL A 129 -27.70 -19.05 -16.43
CA VAL A 129 -27.97 -17.96 -17.38
C VAL A 129 -28.18 -18.51 -18.79
N ALA A 130 -27.33 -19.43 -19.25
CA ALA A 130 -27.46 -20.06 -20.56
C ALA A 130 -28.79 -20.83 -20.69
N ALA A 131 -29.17 -21.59 -19.66
CA ALA A 131 -30.44 -22.31 -19.61
C ALA A 131 -31.65 -21.34 -19.59
N SER A 132 -31.54 -20.24 -18.84
CA SER A 132 -32.59 -19.21 -18.78
C SER A 132 -32.80 -18.55 -20.13
N VAL A 133 -31.71 -18.19 -20.82
CA VAL A 133 -31.77 -17.62 -22.17
C VAL A 133 -32.32 -18.63 -23.18
N PHE A 134 -31.88 -19.89 -23.12
CA PHE A 134 -32.37 -20.95 -24.00
C PHE A 134 -33.87 -21.20 -23.83
N LEU A 135 -34.34 -21.34 -22.59
CA LEU A 135 -35.77 -21.52 -22.29
C LEU A 135 -36.58 -20.30 -22.71
N PHE A 136 -36.05 -19.09 -22.52
CA PHE A 136 -36.72 -17.87 -22.95
C PHE A 136 -36.87 -17.79 -24.48
N VAL A 137 -35.84 -18.19 -25.24
CA VAL A 137 -35.90 -18.26 -26.70
C VAL A 137 -36.94 -19.29 -27.14
N ARG A 138 -36.91 -20.51 -26.58
CA ARG A 138 -37.88 -21.57 -26.90
C ARG A 138 -39.31 -21.18 -26.52
N TYR A 139 -39.50 -20.53 -25.38
CA TYR A 139 -40.79 -20.00 -24.96
C TYR A 139 -41.34 -18.98 -25.96
N ARG A 140 -40.48 -18.10 -26.49
CA ARG A 140 -40.86 -17.10 -27.49
C ARG A 140 -41.27 -17.73 -28.82
N GLU A 141 -40.60 -18.80 -29.25
CA GLU A 141 -40.95 -19.57 -30.45
C GLU A 141 -42.32 -20.23 -30.30
N SER A 142 -42.52 -21.02 -29.24
CA SER A 142 -43.79 -21.73 -29.02
C SER A 142 -44.97 -20.78 -28.85
N LYS A 143 -44.78 -19.60 -28.24
CA LYS A 143 -45.87 -18.61 -28.13
C LYS A 143 -46.30 -18.07 -29.50
N ARG A 144 -45.37 -17.90 -30.44
CA ARG A 144 -45.68 -17.46 -31.81
C ARG A 144 -46.49 -18.52 -32.56
N GLU A 145 -46.08 -19.79 -32.46
CA GLU A 145 -46.82 -20.91 -33.05
C GLU A 145 -48.25 -21.02 -32.50
N LEU A 146 -48.43 -20.86 -31.19
CA LEU A 146 -49.76 -20.88 -30.56
C LEU A 146 -50.64 -19.69 -30.99
N GLU A 147 -50.05 -18.51 -31.17
CA GLU A 147 -50.77 -17.34 -31.68
C GLU A 147 -51.19 -17.52 -33.15
N GLU A 148 -50.34 -18.13 -33.97
CA GLU A 148 -50.64 -18.47 -35.37
C GLU A 148 -51.73 -19.56 -35.46
N MET A 149 -51.67 -20.59 -34.62
CA MET A 149 -52.73 -21.61 -34.54
C MET A 149 -54.07 -21.03 -34.08
N ARG A 150 -54.05 -20.08 -33.13
CA ARG A 150 -55.26 -19.38 -32.68
C ARG A 150 -55.84 -18.47 -33.77
N ARG A 151 -54.98 -17.87 -34.61
CA ARG A 151 -55.40 -16.99 -35.71
C ARG A 151 -55.91 -17.78 -36.92
N GLY A 152 -55.31 -18.93 -37.21
CA GLY A 152 -55.70 -19.81 -38.32
C GLY A 152 -57.03 -20.55 -38.12
N ARG A 153 -57.49 -20.73 -36.86
CA ARG A 153 -58.76 -21.43 -36.56
C ARG A 153 -60.00 -20.52 -36.56
N GLY A 154 -59.83 -19.19 -36.63
CA GLY A 154 -60.93 -18.22 -36.59
C GLY A 154 -61.35 -17.65 -37.95
N GLY A 155 -60.78 -18.13 -39.07
CA GLY A 155 -60.92 -17.52 -40.40
C GLY A 155 -61.56 -18.42 -41.47
N SER A 156 -62.48 -19.31 -41.11
CA SER A 156 -63.26 -20.09 -42.07
C SER A 156 -64.72 -20.14 -41.63
N GLY A 157 -65.46 -19.10 -41.94
CA GLY A 157 -66.88 -19.02 -41.59
C GLY A 157 -67.51 -17.69 -41.98
N ASP A 158 -67.35 -17.28 -43.24
CA ASP A 158 -68.28 -16.35 -43.90
C ASP A 158 -68.54 -16.90 -45.30
N GLU A 159 -69.76 -17.38 -45.56
CA GLU A 159 -70.49 -17.34 -46.85
C GLU A 159 -71.71 -18.26 -46.78
N VAL A 160 -72.90 -17.69 -46.49
CA VAL A 160 -74.07 -17.67 -47.40
C VAL A 160 -74.90 -16.43 -47.10
#